data_AF-A0A2G5VLA7-F1
#
_entry.id   AF-A0A2G5VLA7-F1
#
_cell.length_a   1.000
_cell.length_b   1.000
_cell.length_c   1.000
_cell.angle_alpha   90.00
_cell.angle_beta   90.00
_cell.angle_gamma   90.00
#
_symmetry.space_group_name_H-M   'P 1'
#
loop_
_entity.id
_entity.type
_entity.pdbx_description
1 polymer ?
#
loop_
_entity_poly.entity_id
_entity_poly.type
_entity_poly.pdbx_seq_one_letter_code
_entity_poly.pdbx_strand_id
1 'polypeptide(L)'
;MTDIMRKMEKNGNLKTRLSNKETYTIYHRAGFTRRAYNDLCSFLTDNLSVSPFPYIYIVRQDERVHASRDLFNVRIIPKHSGNGSRDVVVVELKKLKEIVVTKLEKMAEMGTLTFDEATGRKIWFCISSK
;
A
#
# COMPACT_ATOMS: atom_id res chain seq x y z
N MET A 1 13.37 32.63 1.49
CA MET A 1 13.31 31.27 2.08
C MET A 1 13.47 31.30 3.61
N THR A 2 14.38 32.12 4.14
CA THR A 2 14.66 32.32 5.57
C THR A 2 13.49 32.84 6.42
N ASP A 3 12.63 33.69 5.87
CA ASP A 3 11.54 34.30 6.65
C ASP A 3 10.36 33.36 6.98
N ILE A 4 10.07 32.40 6.09
CA ILE A 4 8.98 31.43 6.31
C ILE A 4 9.41 30.38 7.33
N MET A 5 10.65 29.88 7.21
CA MET A 5 11.22 28.93 8.17
C MET A 5 11.32 29.55 9.57
N ARG A 6 11.78 30.80 9.68
CA ARG A 6 11.85 31.54 10.95
C ARG A 6 10.47 31.80 11.58
N LYS A 7 9.43 32.05 10.76
CA LYS A 7 8.05 32.18 11.24
C LYS A 7 7.44 30.84 11.70
N MET A 8 7.78 29.74 11.03
CA MET A 8 7.30 28.40 11.39
C MET A 8 8.01 27.83 12.62
N GLU A 9 9.29 28.13 12.79
CA GLU A 9 10.11 27.76 13.96
C GLU A 9 9.65 28.53 15.22
N LYS A 10 9.35 29.83 15.10
CA LYS A 10 8.76 30.64 16.18
C LYS A 10 7.40 30.13 16.68
N ASN A 11 6.64 29.48 15.81
CA ASN A 11 5.31 28.97 16.13
C ASN A 11 5.32 27.49 16.60
N GLY A 12 6.51 26.87 16.77
CA GLY A 12 6.65 25.48 17.22
C GLY A 12 6.11 24.41 16.26
N ASN A 13 5.68 24.81 15.05
CA ASN A 13 4.93 23.98 14.11
C ASN A 13 5.75 23.57 12.88
N LEU A 14 7.09 23.60 12.97
CA LEU A 14 7.94 23.18 11.85
C LEU A 14 8.07 21.66 11.81
N LYS A 15 7.10 20.99 11.19
CA LYS A 15 7.20 19.57 10.85
C LYS A 15 7.92 19.42 9.52
N THR A 16 9.23 19.18 9.57
CA THR A 16 10.10 19.05 8.40
C THR A 16 9.94 17.71 7.67
N ARG A 17 9.34 16.71 8.32
CA ARG A 17 9.14 15.37 7.77
C ARG A 17 7.81 14.78 8.21
N LEU A 18 7.15 14.06 7.31
CA LEU A 18 5.98 13.25 7.62
C LEU A 18 6.33 12.15 8.62
N SER A 19 5.40 11.84 9.51
CA SER A 19 5.50 10.67 10.38
C SER A 19 5.35 9.39 9.57
N ASN A 20 5.81 8.26 10.12
CA ASN A 20 5.67 6.95 9.49
C ASN A 20 4.20 6.64 9.14
N LYS A 21 3.27 6.93 10.06
CA LYS A 21 1.83 6.72 9.87
C LYS A 21 1.22 7.57 8.76
N GLU A 22 1.56 8.86 8.69
CA GLU A 22 1.09 9.73 7.60
C GLU A 22 1.65 9.27 6.26
N THR A 23 2.91 8.85 6.25
CA THR A 23 3.60 8.36 5.07
C THR A 23 2.99 7.07 4.54
N TYR A 24 2.76 6.10 5.42
CA TYR A 24 2.06 4.86 5.11
C TYR A 24 0.66 5.14 4.56
N THR A 25 -0.07 6.07 5.19
CA THR A 25 -1.42 6.46 4.75
C THR A 25 -1.40 7.10 3.36
N ILE A 26 -0.49 8.07 3.12
CA ILE A 26 -0.37 8.76 1.83
C ILE A 26 0.09 7.79 0.75
N TYR A 27 1.07 6.93 1.04
CA TYR A 27 1.57 5.91 0.13
C TYR A 27 0.42 5.06 -0.44
N HIS A 28 -0.43 4.53 0.44
CA HIS A 28 -1.56 3.69 0.02
C HIS A 28 -2.72 4.50 -0.57
N ARG A 29 -3.04 5.67 -0.03
CA ARG A 29 -4.16 6.50 -0.50
C ARG A 29 -3.91 7.09 -1.89
N ALA A 30 -2.67 7.45 -2.19
CA ALA A 30 -2.26 7.92 -3.51
C ALA A 30 -2.01 6.77 -4.51
N GLY A 31 -2.07 5.51 -4.07
CA GLY A 31 -1.88 4.35 -4.94
C GLY A 31 -0.47 4.23 -5.50
N PHE A 32 0.55 4.68 -4.77
CA PHE A 32 1.92 4.61 -5.25
C PHE A 32 2.38 3.16 -5.43
N THR A 33 3.07 2.90 -6.55
CA THR A 33 3.90 1.69 -6.67
C THR A 33 5.20 1.88 -5.89
N ARG A 34 5.84 0.78 -5.47
CA ARG A 34 7.14 0.84 -4.76
C ARG A 34 8.22 1.59 -5.54
N ARG A 35 8.22 1.45 -6.87
CA ARG A 35 9.16 2.13 -7.76
C ARG A 35 8.85 3.63 -7.82
N ALA A 36 7.60 3.99 -8.11
CA ALA A 36 7.18 5.39 -8.19
C ALA A 36 7.42 6.16 -6.87
N TYR A 37 7.21 5.51 -5.72
CA TYR A 37 7.49 6.11 -4.43
C TYR A 37 9.00 6.32 -4.17
N ASN A 38 9.83 5.34 -4.56
CA ASN A 38 11.28 5.50 -4.48
C ASN A 38 11.79 6.62 -5.38
N ASP A 39 11.30 6.69 -6.61
CA ASP A 39 11.66 7.74 -7.57
C ASP A 39 11.27 9.12 -7.01
N LEU A 40 10.10 9.24 -6.37
CA LEU A 40 9.68 10.45 -5.66
C LEU A 40 10.64 10.79 -4.50
N CYS A 41 10.96 9.82 -3.65
CA CYS A 41 11.89 10.03 -2.53
C CYS A 41 13.28 10.47 -3.01
N SER A 42 13.81 9.85 -4.07
CA SER A 42 15.09 10.21 -4.68
C SER A 42 15.04 11.60 -5.25
N PHE A 43 14.04 11.90 -6.10
CA PHE A 43 13.84 13.24 -6.66
C PHE A 43 13.80 14.32 -5.58
N LEU A 44 13.05 14.10 -4.50
CA LEU A 44 12.95 15.07 -3.42
C LEU A 44 14.25 15.20 -2.60
N THR A 45 15.02 14.11 -2.47
CA THR A 45 16.31 14.15 -1.78
C THR A 45 17.37 14.88 -2.62
N ASP A 46 17.32 14.73 -3.94
CA ASP A 46 18.26 15.39 -4.85
C ASP A 46 17.98 16.90 -4.97
N ASN A 47 16.72 17.31 -4.80
CA ASN A 47 16.29 18.71 -4.98
C ASN A 47 16.04 19.48 -3.67
N LEU A 48 15.96 18.81 -2.51
CA LEU A 48 15.72 19.43 -1.21
C LEU A 48 16.79 19.00 -0.20
N SER A 49 17.16 19.92 0.71
CA SER A 49 18.11 19.60 1.80
C SER A 49 17.58 18.52 2.75
N VAL A 50 16.26 18.36 2.85
CA VAL A 50 15.60 17.30 3.63
C VAL A 50 14.35 16.84 2.88
N SER A 51 14.26 15.55 2.57
CA SER A 51 13.05 14.97 1.99
C SER A 51 11.93 14.89 3.03
N PRO A 52 10.74 15.46 2.75
CA PRO A 52 9.60 15.39 3.67
C PRO A 52 9.01 13.98 3.77
N PHE A 53 9.32 13.10 2.80
CA PHE A 53 8.83 11.72 2.76
C PHE A 53 9.88 10.75 3.33
N PRO A 54 9.52 9.95 4.36
CA PRO A 54 10.30 8.81 4.78
C PRO A 54 10.55 7.79 3.67
N TYR A 55 11.71 7.12 3.73
CA TYR A 55 12.09 6.10 2.77
C TYR A 55 11.10 4.92 2.74
N ILE A 56 11.02 4.24 1.60
CA ILE A 56 10.14 3.07 1.39
C ILE A 56 10.31 1.98 2.45
N TYR A 57 11.48 1.88 3.09
CA TYR A 57 11.73 0.93 4.16
C TYR A 57 10.74 1.10 5.33
N ILE A 58 10.36 2.34 5.67
CA ILE A 58 9.37 2.63 6.71
C ILE A 58 8.00 2.08 6.31
N VAL A 59 7.59 2.32 5.06
CA VAL A 59 6.35 1.76 4.52
C VAL A 59 6.38 0.23 4.59
N ARG A 60 7.50 -0.42 4.27
CA ARG A 60 7.64 -1.89 4.39
C ARG A 60 7.56 -2.40 5.83
N GLN A 61 8.10 -1.65 6.80
CA GLN A 61 8.00 -2.00 8.20
C GLN A 61 6.55 -1.88 8.69
N ASP A 62 5.90 -0.77 8.38
CA ASP A 62 4.49 -0.54 8.72
C ASP A 62 3.58 -1.53 7.97
N GLU A 63 3.87 -1.87 6.71
CA GLU A 63 3.23 -2.97 5.99
C GLU A 63 3.42 -4.30 6.72
N ARG A 64 4.58 -4.59 7.34
CA ARG A 64 4.74 -5.86 8.10
C ARG A 64 3.96 -5.88 9.41
N VAL A 65 3.74 -4.72 10.01
CA VAL A 65 2.98 -4.56 11.27
C VAL A 65 1.47 -4.52 10.99
N HIS A 66 1.06 -3.89 9.90
CA HIS A 66 -0.33 -3.64 9.52
C HIS A 66 -0.87 -4.56 8.41
N ALA A 67 -0.02 -5.25 7.65
CA ALA A 67 -0.45 -6.40 6.84
C ALA A 67 -0.85 -7.46 7.85
N SER A 68 -2.14 -7.44 8.16
CA SER A 68 -2.74 -8.34 9.12
C SER A 68 -2.35 -9.76 8.71
N ARG A 69 -1.64 -10.44 9.61
CA ARG A 69 -1.44 -11.89 9.56
C ARG A 69 -2.80 -12.62 9.56
N ASP A 70 -3.90 -11.93 9.88
CA ASP A 70 -5.27 -12.41 9.83
C ASP A 70 -5.94 -12.21 8.46
N LEU A 71 -5.37 -11.39 7.58
CA LEU A 71 -5.82 -11.18 6.21
C LEU A 71 -5.04 -12.00 5.18
N PHE A 72 -3.88 -12.55 5.54
CA PHE A 72 -3.05 -13.31 4.60
C PHE A 72 -2.58 -14.64 5.20
N ASN A 73 -2.65 -15.70 4.41
CA ASN A 73 -1.92 -16.95 4.63
C ASN A 73 -0.64 -16.89 3.82
N VAL A 74 0.50 -17.05 4.49
CA VAL A 74 1.80 -17.10 3.80
C VAL A 74 2.32 -18.53 3.91
N ARG A 75 2.68 -19.13 2.79
CA ARG A 75 3.29 -20.47 2.72
C ARG A 75 4.54 -20.41 1.88
N ILE A 76 5.60 -21.05 2.34
CA ILE A 76 6.84 -21.18 1.59
C ILE A 76 6.84 -22.57 0.96
N ILE A 77 6.89 -22.62 -0.36
CA ILE A 77 6.98 -23.86 -1.12
C ILE A 77 8.44 -24.00 -1.59
N PRO A 78 9.22 -24.91 -0.99
CA PRO A 78 10.57 -25.18 -1.47
C PRO A 78 10.44 -25.85 -2.84
N LYS A 79 10.95 -25.20 -3.89
CA LYS A 79 10.99 -25.76 -5.24
C LYS A 79 12.42 -26.20 -5.52
N HIS A 80 12.62 -27.51 -5.59
CA HIS A 80 13.87 -28.07 -6.08
C HIS A 80 13.80 -28.12 -7.60
N SER A 81 14.67 -27.34 -8.25
CA SER A 81 14.94 -27.45 -9.67
C SER A 81 16.37 -27.98 -9.81
N GLY A 82 16.66 -28.77 -10.84
CA GLY A 82 17.91 -29.55 -10.96
C GLY A 82 19.23 -28.78 -10.81
N ASN A 83 19.22 -27.43 -10.79
CA ASN A 83 20.38 -26.58 -10.56
C ASN A 83 20.30 -25.70 -9.28
N GLY A 84 19.39 -25.99 -8.33
CA GLY A 84 19.34 -25.31 -7.03
C GLY A 84 17.96 -25.32 -6.36
N SER A 85 17.95 -25.15 -5.03
CA SER A 85 16.73 -24.88 -4.26
C SER A 85 16.32 -23.42 -4.41
N ARG A 86 15.05 -23.18 -4.78
CA ARG A 86 14.44 -21.84 -4.71
C ARG A 86 13.19 -21.92 -3.87
N ASP A 87 13.10 -21.06 -2.87
CA ASP A 87 11.91 -20.91 -2.06
C ASP A 87 10.91 -20.01 -2.79
N VAL A 88 9.71 -20.55 -3.04
CA VAL A 88 8.59 -19.79 -3.59
C VAL A 88 7.71 -19.35 -2.43
N VAL A 89 7.65 -18.04 -2.18
CA VAL A 89 6.73 -17.48 -1.18
C VAL A 89 5.36 -17.28 -1.82
N VAL A 90 4.37 -18.03 -1.38
CA VAL A 90 2.97 -17.90 -1.77
C VAL A 90 2.23 -17.10 -0.70
N VAL A 91 1.54 -16.05 -1.12
CA VAL A 91 0.72 -15.19 -0.25
C VAL A 91 -0.73 -15.29 -0.72
N GLU A 92 -1.61 -15.81 0.12
CA GLU A 92 -3.03 -15.99 -0.15
C GLU A 92 -3.84 -15.02 0.72
N LEU A 93 -4.85 -14.36 0.16
CA LEU A 93 -5.80 -13.56 0.95
C LEU A 93 -6.69 -14.50 1.78
N LYS A 94 -6.65 -14.41 3.10
CA LYS A 94 -7.64 -15.05 3.98
C LYS A 94 -9.01 -14.45 3.68
N LYS A 95 -10.00 -15.33 3.54
CA LYS A 95 -11.41 -14.95 3.37
C LYS A 95 -11.67 -13.97 2.21
N LEU A 96 -11.01 -14.19 1.06
CA LEU A 96 -11.19 -13.40 -0.17
C LEU A 96 -12.67 -13.12 -0.48
N LYS A 97 -13.54 -14.13 -0.32
CA LYS A 97 -14.98 -14.00 -0.51
C LYS A 97 -15.60 -12.93 0.41
N GLU A 98 -15.35 -12.99 1.72
CA GLU A 98 -15.87 -12.00 2.68
C GLU A 98 -15.38 -10.58 2.35
N ILE A 99 -14.10 -10.44 2.00
CA ILE A 99 -13.50 -9.13 1.67
C ILE A 99 -14.14 -8.53 0.42
N VAL A 100 -14.30 -9.34 -0.63
CA VAL A 100 -14.91 -8.92 -1.88
C VAL A 100 -16.39 -8.56 -1.67
N VAL A 101 -17.15 -9.40 -0.96
CA VAL A 101 -18.57 -9.15 -0.66
C VAL A 101 -18.72 -7.85 0.14
N THR A 102 -17.99 -7.70 1.24
CA THR A 102 -18.05 -6.49 2.09
C THR A 102 -17.72 -5.23 1.31
N LYS A 103 -16.73 -5.31 0.40
CA LYS A 103 -16.32 -4.16 -0.40
C LYS A 103 -17.40 -3.79 -1.44
N LEU A 104 -18.02 -4.78 -2.07
CA LEU A 104 -19.12 -4.57 -3.00
C LEU A 104 -20.37 -4.01 -2.32
N GLU A 105 -20.72 -4.53 -1.14
CA GLU A 105 -21.83 -4.02 -0.31
C GLU A 105 -21.60 -2.54 0.04
N LYS A 106 -20.40 -2.19 0.52
CA LYS A 106 -20.05 -0.78 0.79
C LYS A 106 -20.12 0.11 -0.45
N MET A 107 -19.62 -0.38 -1.59
CA MET A 107 -19.70 0.38 -2.84
C MET A 107 -21.15 0.59 -3.29
N ALA A 108 -22.02 -0.39 -3.07
CA ALA A 108 -23.45 -0.28 -3.32
C ALA A 108 -24.12 0.73 -2.37
N GLU A 109 -23.85 0.65 -1.06
CA GLU A 109 -24.34 1.60 -0.05
C GLU A 109 -23.91 3.04 -0.36
N MET A 110 -22.68 3.22 -0.83
CA MET A 110 -22.12 4.53 -1.20
C MET A 110 -22.58 5.01 -2.60
N GLY A 111 -23.34 4.23 -3.35
CA GLY A 111 -23.77 4.58 -4.71
C GLY A 111 -22.63 4.67 -5.73
N THR A 112 -21.46 4.11 -5.42
CA THR A 112 -20.26 4.14 -6.28
C THR A 112 -20.07 2.86 -7.08
N LEU A 113 -20.93 1.86 -6.85
CA LEU A 113 -20.92 0.61 -7.60
C LEU A 113 -21.55 0.83 -8.98
N THR A 114 -20.70 0.90 -9.99
CA THR A 114 -21.10 0.97 -11.41
C THR A 114 -20.92 -0.41 -12.04
N PHE A 115 -21.97 -0.87 -12.73
CA PHE A 115 -21.93 -2.09 -13.52
C PHE A 115 -21.79 -1.71 -14.99
N ASP A 116 -20.87 -2.34 -15.70
CA ASP A 116 -20.77 -2.20 -17.15
C ASP A 116 -21.96 -2.91 -17.81
N GLU A 117 -22.70 -2.19 -18.66
CA GLU A 117 -23.85 -2.71 -19.42
C GLU A 117 -23.50 -3.96 -20.22
N ALA A 118 -22.26 -4.08 -20.73
CA ALA A 118 -21.79 -5.24 -21.48
C ALA A 118 -21.74 -6.52 -20.64
N THR A 119 -21.63 -6.39 -19.31
CA THR A 119 -21.59 -7.51 -18.35
C THR A 119 -22.90 -7.68 -17.56
N GLY A 120 -23.84 -6.75 -17.71
CA GLY A 120 -25.10 -6.71 -16.96
C GLY A 120 -24.91 -6.42 -15.46
N ARG A 121 -25.99 -6.55 -14.68
CA ARG A 121 -25.99 -6.31 -13.21
C ARG A 121 -25.40 -7.46 -12.38
N LYS A 122 -24.47 -8.23 -12.94
CA LYS A 122 -23.92 -9.45 -12.29
C LYS A 122 -22.40 -9.42 -12.34
N ILE A 123 -21.77 -9.64 -11.18
CA ILE A 123 -20.31 -9.83 -11.10
C ILE A 123 -20.04 -11.34 -11.06
N TRP A 124 -19.26 -11.82 -12.03
CA TRP A 124 -18.85 -13.22 -12.10
C TRP A 124 -17.49 -13.40 -11.43
N PHE A 125 -17.45 -14.21 -10.36
CA PHE A 125 -16.20 -14.63 -9.73
C PHE A 125 -15.99 -16.11 -9.96
N CYS A 126 -14.88 -16.46 -10.62
CA CYS A 126 -14.44 -17.85 -10.72
C CYS A 126 -13.54 -18.16 -9.52
N ILE A 127 -14.04 -18.95 -8.56
CA ILE A 127 -13.26 -19.41 -7.41
C ILE A 127 -12.85 -20.85 -7.70
N SER A 128 -11.58 -21.06 -8.00
CA SER A 128 -11.01 -22.40 -8.11
C SER A 128 -10.80 -22.96 -6.70
N SER A 129 -11.63 -23.90 -6.26
CA SER A 129 -11.33 -24.72 -5.09
C SER A 129 -10.28 -25.78 -5.47
N LYS A 130 -9.19 -25.87 -4.71
CA LYS A 130 -8.41 -27.10 -4.61
C LYS A 130 -8.83 -27.84 -3.36
#